data_AF-A0A658B4Z0-F1
#
_entry.id   AF-A0A658B4Z0-F1
#
_cell.length_a   1.000
_cell.length_b   1.000
_cell.length_c   1.000
_cell.angle_alpha   90.00
_cell.angle_beta   90.00
_cell.angle_gamma   90.00
#
_symmetry.space_group_name_H-M   'P 1'
#
loop_
_entity.id
_entity.type
_entity.pdbx_description
1 polymer ?
#
loop_
_entity_poly.entity_id
_entity_poly.type
_entity_poly.pdbx_seq_one_letter_code
_entity_poly.pdbx_strand_id
1 'polypeptide(L)'
;MDEAKRIDAEFDQAVKNINLDTADVGKKPAAYKKLIETAIREHLRDPDSAKFYDFTPPRKEVMSENNKFIYGYSSCVLVNAKNAYGGYTGKKLYWAFIRNDKVLRVKDTTGTFGTLIFRGRPINCT
;
A
#
# COMPACT_ATOMS: atom_id res chain seq x y z
N MET A 1 -0.40 20.51 25.46
CA MET A 1 0.30 20.85 24.20
C MET A 1 1.66 20.16 24.07
N ASP A 2 2.34 19.84 25.17
CA ASP A 2 3.69 19.27 25.13
C ASP A 2 3.74 17.76 24.86
N GLU A 3 2.71 17.02 25.25
CA GLU A 3 2.65 15.56 25.07
C GLU A 3 2.50 15.16 23.58
N ALA A 4 1.62 15.85 22.84
CA ALA A 4 1.45 15.62 21.40
C ALA A 4 2.74 15.88 20.60
N LYS A 5 3.49 16.93 20.95
CA LYS A 5 4.78 17.23 20.31
C LYS A 5 5.84 16.17 20.60
N ARG A 6 5.83 15.58 21.81
CA ARG A 6 6.74 14.50 22.19
C ARG A 6 6.42 13.21 21.42
N ILE A 7 5.14 12.84 21.33
CA ILE A 7 4.69 11.65 20.58
C ILE A 7 5.04 11.80 19.09
N ASP A 8 4.83 12.98 18.50
CA ASP A 8 5.20 13.26 17.11
C ASP A 8 6.71 13.12 16.88
N ALA A 9 7.53 13.66 17.79
CA ALA A 9 8.99 13.58 17.70
C ALA A 9 9.50 12.14 17.87
N GLU A 10 8.88 11.37 18.78
CA GLU A 10 9.18 9.95 18.98
C GLU A 10 8.83 9.13 17.74
N PHE A 11 7.68 9.39 17.12
CA PHE A 11 7.30 8.75 15.85
C PHE A 11 8.29 9.09 14.74
N ASP A 12 8.63 10.37 14.56
CA ASP A 12 9.59 10.80 13.53
C ASP A 12 10.99 10.17 13.74
N GLN A 13 11.42 9.96 14.99
CA GLN A 13 12.64 9.21 15.30
C GLN A 13 12.50 7.72 14.98
N ALA A 14 11.39 7.09 15.35
CA ALA A 14 11.13 5.69 15.06
C ALA A 14 11.09 5.42 13.55
N VAL A 15 10.55 6.35 12.76
CA VAL A 15 10.55 6.28 11.29
C VAL A 15 11.96 6.27 10.71
N LYS A 16 12.88 7.07 11.27
CA LYS A 16 14.30 7.07 10.84
C LYS A 16 15.03 5.77 11.16
N ASN A 17 14.63 5.10 12.24
CA ASN A 17 15.25 3.86 12.70
C ASN A 17 14.64 2.59 12.07
N ILE A 18 13.69 2.73 11.14
CA ILE A 18 13.12 1.60 10.40
C ILE A 18 14.23 0.88 9.64
N ASN A 19 14.45 -0.39 9.98
CA ASN A 19 15.34 -1.28 9.25
C ASN A 19 14.54 -2.47 8.70
N LEU A 20 14.39 -2.52 7.37
CA LEU A 20 13.65 -3.60 6.68
C LEU A 20 14.48 -4.89 6.54
N ASP A 21 15.78 -4.84 6.76
CA ASP A 21 16.66 -5.98 6.57
C ASP A 21 16.61 -6.95 7.74
N THR A 22 16.41 -6.43 8.95
CA THR A 22 16.31 -7.21 10.18
C THR A 22 14.86 -7.47 10.63
N ALA A 23 13.88 -6.77 10.04
CA ALA A 23 12.49 -6.87 10.45
C ALA A 23 11.79 -8.16 9.96
N ASP A 24 10.89 -8.69 10.79
CA ASP A 24 9.97 -9.77 10.38
C ASP A 24 8.90 -9.23 9.42
N VAL A 25 9.20 -9.33 8.12
CA VAL A 25 8.28 -9.03 7.02
C VAL A 25 7.33 -10.18 6.69
N GLY A 26 7.40 -11.29 7.45
CA GLY A 26 6.63 -12.50 7.18
C GLY A 26 7.02 -13.19 5.88
N LYS A 27 6.14 -14.07 5.41
CA LYS A 27 6.37 -14.87 4.20
C LYS A 27 6.20 -14.03 2.94
N LYS A 28 7.17 -14.11 2.03
CA LYS A 28 7.08 -13.52 0.69
C LYS A 28 5.91 -14.13 -0.09
N PRO A 29 4.95 -13.32 -0.58
CA PRO A 29 3.79 -13.83 -1.28
C PRO A 29 4.17 -14.33 -2.68
N ALA A 30 3.96 -15.62 -2.93
CA ALA A 30 4.22 -16.22 -4.25
C ALA A 30 3.14 -15.80 -5.27
N ALA A 31 1.88 -15.75 -4.84
CA ALA A 31 0.72 -15.39 -5.67
C ALA A 31 0.28 -13.93 -5.48
N TYR A 32 1.23 -13.03 -5.24
CA TYR A 32 0.95 -11.63 -4.87
C TYR A 32 0.04 -10.91 -5.88
N LYS A 33 0.21 -11.13 -7.18
CA LYS A 33 -0.63 -10.52 -8.22
C LYS A 33 -2.11 -10.84 -8.01
N LYS A 34 -2.46 -12.12 -7.84
CA LYS A 34 -3.85 -12.57 -7.64
C LYS A 34 -4.44 -12.00 -6.34
N LEU A 35 -3.66 -11.94 -5.27
CA LEU A 35 -4.07 -11.36 -4.00
C LEU A 35 -4.39 -9.87 -4.15
N ILE A 36 -3.51 -9.12 -4.81
CA ILE A 36 -3.69 -7.68 -5.07
C ILE A 36 -4.90 -7.44 -5.97
N GLU A 37 -5.05 -8.21 -7.05
CA GLU A 37 -6.20 -8.08 -7.95
C GLU A 37 -7.51 -8.28 -7.20
N THR A 38 -7.59 -9.31 -6.37
CA THR A 38 -8.80 -9.61 -5.57
C THR A 38 -9.10 -8.45 -4.63
N ALA A 39 -8.11 -8.00 -3.87
CA ALA A 39 -8.29 -6.89 -2.93
C ALA A 39 -8.68 -5.58 -3.64
N ILE A 40 -8.10 -5.27 -4.80
CA ILE A 40 -8.47 -4.07 -5.56
C ILE A 40 -9.90 -4.19 -6.12
N ARG A 41 -10.28 -5.36 -6.66
CA ARG A 41 -11.63 -5.59 -7.19
C ARG A 41 -12.72 -5.33 -6.14
N GLU A 42 -12.47 -5.71 -4.89
CA GLU A 42 -13.37 -5.44 -3.75
C GLU A 42 -13.56 -3.93 -3.46
N HIS A 43 -12.62 -3.08 -3.86
CA HIS A 43 -12.67 -1.63 -3.68
C HIS A 43 -13.22 -0.87 -4.91
N LEU A 44 -13.44 -1.54 -6.03
CA LEU A 44 -13.95 -0.91 -7.25
C LEU A 44 -15.48 -0.96 -7.32
N ARG A 45 -16.08 0.02 -8.01
CA ARG A 45 -17.53 0.03 -8.23
C ARG A 45 -18.01 -1.04 -9.20
N ASP A 46 -17.21 -1.33 -10.22
CA ASP A 46 -17.43 -2.41 -11.18
C ASP A 46 -16.20 -3.34 -11.15
N PRO A 47 -16.22 -4.39 -10.31
CA PRO A 47 -15.09 -5.30 -10.12
C PRO A 47 -14.66 -6.03 -11.40
N ASP A 48 -15.63 -6.39 -12.25
CA ASP A 48 -15.37 -7.17 -13.47
C ASP A 48 -14.75 -6.33 -14.59
N SER A 49 -14.94 -5.01 -14.54
CA SER A 49 -14.29 -4.09 -15.48
C SER A 49 -12.80 -3.85 -15.24
N ALA A 50 -12.27 -4.31 -14.11
CA ALA A 50 -10.92 -3.99 -13.66
C ALA A 50 -9.85 -4.64 -14.55
N LYS A 51 -9.02 -3.81 -15.18
CA LYS A 51 -7.85 -4.24 -15.96
C LYS A 51 -6.57 -3.84 -15.23
N PHE A 52 -5.68 -4.81 -15.04
CA PHE A 52 -4.43 -4.65 -14.29
C PHE A 52 -3.22 -4.68 -15.22
N TYR A 53 -2.24 -3.82 -14.95
CA TYR A 53 -1.05 -3.61 -15.77
C TYR A 53 0.17 -3.35 -14.89
N ASP A 54 1.37 -3.64 -15.41
CA ASP A 54 2.66 -3.17 -14.88
C ASP A 54 2.85 -3.45 -13.37
N PHE A 55 2.65 -4.70 -12.97
CA PHE A 55 2.91 -5.14 -11.59
C PHE A 55 4.39 -5.04 -11.25
N THR A 56 4.71 -4.37 -10.15
CA THR A 56 6.05 -4.35 -9.59
C THR A 56 6.30 -5.60 -8.73
N PRO A 57 7.54 -6.10 -8.65
CA PRO A 57 7.85 -7.22 -7.77
C PRO A 57 7.61 -6.83 -6.29
N PRO A 58 7.18 -7.77 -5.44
CA PRO A 58 6.97 -7.49 -4.02
C PRO A 58 8.30 -7.13 -3.35
N ARG A 59 8.37 -5.92 -2.80
CA ARG A 59 9.52 -5.37 -2.05
C ARG A 59 9.22 -5.32 -0.57
N LYS A 60 10.24 -5.40 0.29
CA LYS A 60 10.04 -5.23 1.72
C LYS A 60 9.51 -3.82 2.00
N GLU A 61 8.57 -3.73 2.92
CA GLU A 61 7.92 -2.48 3.27
C GLU A 61 7.46 -2.47 4.72
N VAL A 62 7.19 -1.28 5.24
CA VAL A 62 6.51 -1.08 6.50
C VAL A 62 5.37 -0.08 6.36
N MET A 63 4.26 -0.39 7.02
CA MET A 63 3.15 0.53 7.23
C MET A 63 2.98 0.82 8.72
N SER A 64 2.32 1.93 9.03
CA SER A 64 1.93 2.28 10.40
C SER A 64 0.42 2.10 10.53
N GLU A 65 -0.01 1.38 11.57
CA GLU A 65 -1.40 1.18 11.94
C GLU A 65 -1.52 1.21 13.45
N ASN A 66 -2.41 2.08 13.99
CA ASN A 66 -2.60 2.28 15.42
C ASN A 66 -1.28 2.49 16.19
N ASN A 67 -0.41 3.37 15.67
CA ASN A 67 0.92 3.67 16.21
C ASN A 67 1.88 2.46 16.27
N LYS A 68 1.60 1.37 15.55
CA LYS A 68 2.48 0.20 15.46
C LYS A 68 2.99 0.04 14.03
N PHE A 69 4.28 -0.24 13.92
CA PHE A 69 4.91 -0.56 12.65
C PHE A 69 4.65 -2.02 12.28
N ILE A 70 4.00 -2.22 11.14
CA ILE A 70 3.73 -3.53 10.56
C ILE A 70 4.62 -3.67 9.34
N TYR A 71 5.55 -4.61 9.44
CA TYR A 71 6.47 -4.98 8.38
C TYR A 71 5.86 -6.05 7.47
N GLY A 72 6.16 -5.98 6.18
CA GLY A 72 5.56 -6.84 5.17
C GLY A 72 6.18 -6.59 3.80
N TYR A 73 5.41 -6.89 2.76
CA TYR A 73 5.76 -6.63 1.38
C TYR A 73 4.81 -5.61 0.77
N SER A 74 5.30 -4.74 -0.10
CA SER A 74 4.47 -3.90 -0.95
C SER A 74 4.68 -4.20 -2.41
N SER A 75 3.66 -3.96 -3.21
CA SER A 75 3.72 -4.03 -4.68
C SER A 75 2.75 -3.00 -5.25
N CYS A 76 3.11 -2.46 -6.41
CA CYS A 76 2.30 -1.49 -7.12
C CYS A 76 1.78 -2.09 -8.42
N VAL A 77 0.63 -1.57 -8.85
CA VAL A 77 -0.05 -2.01 -10.08
C VAL A 77 -0.82 -0.85 -10.68
N LEU A 78 -0.82 -0.75 -12.01
CA LEU A 78 -1.69 0.18 -12.73
C LEU A 78 -3.04 -0.49 -12.99
N VAL A 79 -4.12 0.17 -12.60
CA VAL A 79 -5.49 -0.34 -12.72
C VAL A 79 -6.34 0.63 -13.50
N ASN A 80 -7.02 0.12 -14.51
CA ASN A 80 -8.04 0.87 -15.25
C ASN A 80 -9.38 0.17 -15.07
N ALA A 81 -10.35 0.88 -14.50
CA ALA A 81 -11.68 0.36 -14.20
C ALA A 81 -12.74 1.38 -14.61
N LYS A 82 -13.98 0.90 -14.79
CA LYS A 82 -15.12 1.78 -15.12
C LYS A 82 -15.60 2.54 -13.87
N ASN A 83 -16.05 3.77 -14.09
CA ASN A 83 -16.81 4.52 -13.10
C ASN A 83 -18.29 4.08 -13.09
N ALA A 84 -19.09 4.68 -12.20
CA ALA A 84 -20.52 4.41 -12.09
C ALA A 84 -21.32 4.71 -13.38
N TYR A 85 -20.76 5.48 -14.31
CA TYR A 85 -21.39 5.82 -15.59
C TYR A 85 -20.92 4.89 -16.74
N GLY A 86 -20.15 3.85 -16.43
CA GLY A 86 -19.69 2.84 -17.40
C GLY A 86 -18.46 3.24 -18.22
N GLY A 87 -17.90 4.43 -17.99
CA GLY A 87 -16.70 4.92 -18.67
C GLY A 87 -15.41 4.60 -17.92
N TYR A 88 -14.33 4.28 -18.64
CA TYR A 88 -13.01 4.09 -18.04
C TYR A 88 -12.42 5.42 -17.58
N THR A 89 -11.93 5.46 -16.33
CA THR A 89 -11.35 6.68 -15.75
C THR A 89 -9.88 6.89 -16.08
N GLY A 90 -9.26 5.96 -16.82
CA GLY A 90 -7.82 5.94 -17.07
C GLY A 90 -7.06 5.05 -16.08
N LYS A 91 -5.79 4.79 -16.41
CA LYS A 91 -4.90 3.98 -15.57
C LYS A 91 -4.53 4.75 -14.30
N LYS A 92 -4.83 4.17 -13.15
CA LYS A 92 -4.48 4.68 -11.83
C LYS A 92 -3.48 3.76 -11.17
N LEU A 93 -2.50 4.32 -10.48
CA LEU A 93 -1.53 3.53 -9.74
C LEU A 93 -2.10 3.17 -8.38
N TYR A 94 -2.12 1.87 -8.08
CA TYR A 94 -2.50 1.33 -6.80
C TYR A 94 -1.26 0.78 -6.10
N TRP A 95 -1.19 1.01 -4.81
CA TRP A 95 -0.22 0.41 -3.89
C TRP A 95 -0.94 -0.57 -2.99
N ALA A 96 -0.40 -1.78 -2.87
CA ALA A 96 -0.92 -2.82 -2.01
C ALA A 96 0.15 -3.29 -1.02
N PHE A 97 -0.25 -3.45 0.24
CA PHE A 97 0.57 -3.99 1.31
C PHE A 97 0.11 -5.40 1.67
N ILE A 98 1.05 -6.33 1.72
CA ILE A 98 0.84 -7.76 1.82
C ILE A 98 1.70 -8.30 2.96
N ARG A 99 1.11 -9.10 3.83
CA ARG A 99 1.85 -9.88 4.84
C ARG A 99 1.22 -11.25 4.95
N ASN A 100 2.04 -12.30 4.95
CA ASN A 100 1.58 -13.69 5.11
C ASN A 100 0.44 -14.07 4.14
N ASP A 101 0.66 -13.83 2.85
CA ASP A 101 -0.31 -14.12 1.77
C ASP A 101 -1.68 -13.41 1.93
N LYS A 102 -1.75 -12.33 2.73
CA LYS A 102 -2.94 -11.49 2.88
C LYS A 102 -2.64 -10.03 2.55
N VAL A 103 -3.51 -9.41 1.77
CA VAL A 103 -3.47 -7.96 1.54
C VAL A 103 -4.07 -7.28 2.77
N LEU A 104 -3.29 -6.46 3.47
CA LEU A 104 -3.76 -5.74 4.64
C LEU A 104 -4.25 -4.34 4.29
N ARG A 105 -3.70 -3.73 3.23
CA ARG A 105 -4.09 -2.39 2.79
C ARG A 105 -3.90 -2.25 1.29
N VAL A 106 -4.85 -1.56 0.66
CA VAL A 106 -4.79 -1.13 -0.74
C VAL A 106 -5.04 0.37 -0.77
N LYS A 107 -4.32 1.09 -1.63
CA LYS A 107 -4.43 2.54 -1.76
C LYS A 107 -4.29 2.98 -3.21
N ASP A 108 -5.22 3.82 -3.66
CA ASP A 108 -5.11 4.56 -4.92
C ASP A 108 -4.15 5.74 -4.70
N THR A 109 -3.02 5.77 -5.41
CA THR A 109 -2.02 6.83 -5.25
C THR A 109 -2.43 8.15 -5.89
N THR A 110 -3.52 8.16 -6.68
CA THR A 110 -4.07 9.36 -7.31
C THR A 110 -4.99 10.16 -6.38
N GLY A 111 -5.39 9.58 -5.24
CA GLY A 111 -6.20 10.26 -4.23
C GLY A 111 -5.42 11.29 -3.40
N THR A 112 -6.13 12.09 -2.62
CA THR A 112 -5.53 13.03 -1.65
C THR A 112 -4.71 12.25 -0.62
N PHE A 113 -3.44 12.65 -0.41
CA PHE A 113 -2.43 11.88 0.35
C PHE A 113 -2.15 10.47 -0.19
N GLY A 114 -2.53 10.19 -1.44
CA GLY A 114 -2.37 8.92 -2.15
C GLY A 114 -0.93 8.42 -2.18
N THR A 115 0.03 9.34 -2.17
CA THR A 115 1.47 9.08 -2.36
C THR A 115 2.23 8.76 -1.08
N LEU A 116 1.59 8.78 0.10
CA LEU A 116 2.24 8.53 1.38
C LEU A 116 1.73 7.23 2.02
N ILE A 117 2.62 6.42 2.58
CA ILE A 117 2.23 5.30 3.44
C ILE A 117 1.85 5.84 4.82
N PHE A 118 2.70 6.71 5.37
CA PHE A 118 2.49 7.50 6.59
C PHE A 118 3.44 8.72 6.58
N ARG A 119 3.35 9.59 7.60
CA ARG A 119 4.19 10.80 7.72
C ARG A 119 5.67 10.46 7.60
N GLY A 120 6.36 11.08 6.65
CA GLY A 120 7.80 10.85 6.42
C GLY A 120 8.15 9.62 5.57
N ARG A 121 7.16 8.86 5.06
CA ARG A 121 7.43 7.68 4.23
C ARG A 121 6.54 7.62 2.98
N PRO A 122 7.04 8.09 1.82
CA PRO A 122 6.31 8.03 0.56
C PRO A 122 6.20 6.60 0.05
N ILE A 123 5.16 6.36 -0.75
CA ILE A 123 5.01 5.13 -1.52
C ILE A 123 6.12 5.08 -2.56
N ASN A 124 6.81 3.96 -2.63
CA ASN A 124 7.80 3.71 -3.66
C ASN A 124 7.39 2.51 -4.51
N CYS A 125 7.25 2.74 -5.82
CA CYS A 125 6.88 1.75 -6.81
C CYS A 125 8.02 1.42 -7.79
N THR A 126 9.25 1.83 -7.48
CA THR A 126 10.46 1.36 -8.20
C THR A 126 10.88 -0.02 -7.72
#